data_AF-A0A3M3WJ71-F1
#
_entry.id   AF-A0A3M3WJ71-F1
#
_cell.length_a   1.000
_cell.length_b   1.000
_cell.length_c   1.000
_cell.angle_alpha   90.00
_cell.angle_beta   90.00
_cell.angle_gamma   90.00
#
_symmetry.space_group_name_H-M   'P 1'
#
loop_
_entity.id
_entity.type
_entity.pdbx_description
1 polymer ?
#
loop_
_entity_poly.entity_id
_entity_poly.type
_entity_poly.pdbx_seq_one_letter_code
_entity_poly.pdbx_strand_id
1 'polypeptide(L)'
;MKAVETRILELRAELDEHNYRYHVLDEPSIPNVEYDRLFHELKALEAENPHLVTPDSPTQRVGSAALSAFTQVRHEMPMLSLGNAFEESDMLEFDRRVTEGLDLPAGDLFGAGSKVQYSCEPKLDGLAVSLLYRDGALVRGATRGDGTTGEDISVNVRTVRNIPLKLKGKGWPDVLEVRGEVFMSKAGFERLNASQLEIGGKTFANPRNAAAGSLRQLDSKITANRPLEFCCYGLGQTSAEIADTHIGVLETLKKWGMPVSRELKLANGVEECLDYYRDIGERRLTLSYEIDGVVFKVNNLAAQRELGFRACPRATLGDRP
;
A
#
# COMPACT_ATOMS: atom_id res chain seq x y z
N MET A 1 -25.16 2.25 27.58
CA MET A 1 -23.70 2.47 27.45
C MET A 1 -23.27 3.38 28.59
N LYS A 2 -22.26 3.00 29.38
CA LYS A 2 -21.71 3.89 30.42
C LYS A 2 -20.96 5.05 29.72
N ALA A 3 -20.94 6.25 30.30
CA ALA A 3 -20.31 7.43 29.67
C ALA A 3 -18.85 7.20 29.21
N VAL A 4 -18.08 6.41 29.97
CA VAL A 4 -16.70 6.02 29.64
C VAL A 4 -16.61 5.16 28.37
N GLU A 5 -17.54 4.22 28.19
CA GLU A 5 -17.58 3.34 27.02
C GLU A 5 -17.84 4.16 25.75
N THR A 6 -18.80 5.09 25.82
CA THR A 6 -19.06 6.03 24.73
C THR A 6 -17.83 6.88 24.40
N ARG A 7 -17.15 7.44 25.41
CA ARG A 7 -15.96 8.28 25.18
C ARG A 7 -14.79 7.51 24.56
N ILE A 8 -14.57 6.25 24.97
CA ILE A 8 -13.56 5.38 24.35
C ILE A 8 -13.87 5.16 22.86
N LEU A 9 -15.14 4.90 22.51
CA LEU A 9 -15.56 4.71 21.12
C LEU A 9 -15.38 5.98 20.29
N GLU A 10 -15.73 7.15 20.84
CA GLU A 10 -15.53 8.45 20.20
C GLU A 10 -14.04 8.73 19.95
N LEU A 11 -13.19 8.57 20.96
CA LEU A 11 -11.74 8.79 20.84
C LEU A 11 -11.10 7.89 19.79
N ARG A 12 -11.51 6.61 19.73
CA ARG A 12 -11.04 5.68 18.69
C ARG A 12 -11.42 6.20 17.30
N ALA A 13 -12.68 6.59 17.11
CA ALA A 13 -13.15 7.10 15.83
C ALA A 13 -12.48 8.42 15.42
N GLU A 14 -12.28 9.36 16.36
CA GLU A 14 -11.56 10.61 16.15
C GLU A 14 -10.11 10.37 15.72
N LEU A 15 -9.37 9.53 16.46
CA LEU A 15 -7.97 9.20 16.14
C LEU A 15 -7.84 8.51 14.78
N ASP A 16 -8.73 7.58 14.45
CA ASP A 16 -8.74 6.92 13.13
C ASP A 16 -9.09 7.89 12.00
N GLU A 17 -9.97 8.86 12.24
CA GLU A 17 -10.28 9.92 11.28
C GLU A 17 -9.10 10.86 11.06
N HIS A 18 -8.43 11.30 12.14
CA HIS A 18 -7.24 12.13 12.04
C HIS A 18 -6.08 11.42 11.33
N ASN A 19 -5.85 10.14 11.61
CA ASN A 19 -4.83 9.34 10.91
C ASN A 19 -5.14 9.23 9.41
N TYR A 20 -6.39 8.99 9.04
CA TYR A 20 -6.79 8.92 7.64
C TYR A 20 -6.61 10.25 6.92
N ARG A 21 -7.05 11.35 7.53
CA ARG A 21 -6.88 12.70 6.96
C ARG A 21 -5.42 13.04 6.77
N TYR A 22 -4.60 12.81 7.79
CA TYR A 22 -3.17 13.09 7.74
C TYR A 22 -2.46 12.24 6.69
N HIS A 23 -2.66 10.91 6.71
CA HIS A 23 -1.83 10.00 5.93
C HIS A 23 -2.41 9.57 4.58
N VAL A 24 -3.73 9.60 4.42
CA VAL A 24 -4.40 9.12 3.19
C VAL A 24 -4.88 10.29 2.35
N LEU A 25 -5.46 11.32 2.97
CA LEU A 25 -5.96 12.50 2.25
C LEU A 25 -4.90 13.60 2.08
N ASP A 26 -3.83 13.59 2.89
CA ASP A 26 -2.86 14.71 2.99
C ASP A 26 -3.48 16.03 3.48
N GLU A 27 -4.57 15.93 4.23
CA GLU A 27 -5.38 17.07 4.68
C GLU A 27 -5.55 17.03 6.21
N PRO A 28 -4.47 17.21 6.99
CA PRO A 28 -4.53 17.11 8.45
C PRO A 28 -5.51 18.13 9.02
N SER A 29 -6.47 17.66 9.83
CA SER A 29 -7.51 18.51 10.41
C SER A 29 -7.14 19.12 11.76
N ILE A 30 -6.13 18.56 12.45
CA ILE A 30 -5.64 19.02 13.74
C ILE A 30 -4.10 19.00 13.80
N PRO A 31 -3.47 19.84 14.63
CA PRO A 31 -2.03 19.74 14.89
C PRO A 31 -1.65 18.45 15.64
N ASN A 32 -0.41 18.00 15.50
CA ASN A 32 0.10 16.79 16.15
C ASN A 32 -0.10 16.80 17.69
N VAL A 33 0.05 17.96 18.34
CA VAL A 33 -0.12 18.09 19.79
C VAL A 33 -1.55 17.75 20.25
N GLU A 34 -2.56 18.06 19.44
CA GLU A 34 -3.94 17.71 19.75
C GLU A 34 -4.20 16.23 19.52
N TYR A 35 -3.62 15.64 18.46
CA TYR A 35 -3.70 14.20 18.25
C TYR A 35 -3.09 13.42 19.43
N ASP A 36 -1.91 13.86 19.89
CA ASP A 36 -1.24 13.27 21.05
C ASP A 36 -2.11 13.38 22.31
N ARG A 37 -2.77 14.52 22.53
CA ARG A 37 -3.69 14.70 23.66
C ARG A 37 -4.83 13.68 23.65
N LEU A 38 -5.50 13.51 22.50
CA LEU A 38 -6.57 12.52 22.33
C LEU A 38 -6.06 11.08 22.53
N PHE A 39 -4.86 10.78 22.03
CA PHE A 39 -4.25 9.46 22.18
C PHE A 39 -3.92 9.13 23.65
N HIS A 40 -3.40 10.10 24.40
CA HIS A 40 -3.11 9.94 25.82
C HIS A 40 -4.38 9.78 26.65
N GLU A 41 -5.45 10.52 26.31
CA GLU A 41 -6.77 10.36 26.93
C GLU A 41 -7.31 8.94 26.73
N LEU A 42 -7.30 8.43 25.48
CA LEU A 42 -7.75 7.07 25.18
C LEU A 42 -6.95 6.03 25.97
N LYS A 43 -5.62 6.18 25.99
CA LYS A 43 -4.72 5.27 26.69
C LYS A 43 -4.99 5.24 28.20
N ALA A 44 -5.26 6.39 28.82
CA ALA A 44 -5.60 6.46 30.23
C ALA A 44 -6.93 5.75 30.53
N LEU A 45 -7.97 6.04 29.73
CA LEU A 45 -9.28 5.41 29.90
C LEU A 45 -9.23 3.89 29.73
N GLU A 46 -8.46 3.40 28.77
CA GLU A 46 -8.26 1.96 28.55
C GLU A 46 -7.46 1.28 29.66
N ALA A 47 -6.49 1.98 30.26
CA ALA A 47 -5.75 1.48 31.42
C ALA A 47 -6.65 1.34 32.66
N GLU A 48 -7.57 2.28 32.87
CA GLU A 48 -8.57 2.22 33.94
C GLU A 48 -9.69 1.20 33.67
N ASN A 49 -9.91 0.87 32.39
CA ASN A 49 -10.98 -0.04 31.96
C ASN A 49 -10.46 -1.16 31.03
N PRO A 50 -9.63 -2.10 31.53
CA PRO A 50 -8.99 -3.11 30.68
C PRO A 50 -9.95 -4.00 29.89
N HIS A 51 -11.17 -4.21 30.41
CA HIS A 51 -12.23 -4.99 29.76
C HIS A 51 -12.82 -4.32 28.51
N LEU A 52 -12.53 -3.03 28.27
CA LEU A 52 -12.97 -2.28 27.09
C LEU A 52 -11.90 -2.21 25.99
N VAL A 53 -10.68 -2.69 26.25
CA VAL A 53 -9.59 -2.71 25.27
C VAL A 53 -9.91 -3.69 24.15
N THR A 54 -9.82 -3.23 22.91
CA THR A 54 -10.04 -4.08 21.72
C THR A 54 -8.75 -4.17 20.88
N PRO A 55 -8.50 -5.29 20.17
CA PRO A 55 -7.29 -5.47 19.37
C PRO A 55 -7.10 -4.49 18.20
N ASP A 56 -8.17 -3.79 17.81
CA ASP A 56 -8.21 -2.77 16.76
C ASP A 56 -8.08 -1.34 17.31
N SER A 57 -7.97 -1.15 18.63
CA SER A 57 -7.79 0.18 19.21
C SER A 57 -6.44 0.80 18.77
N PRO A 58 -6.39 2.12 18.49
CA PRO A 58 -5.16 2.81 18.12
C PRO A 58 -4.00 2.63 19.11
N THR A 59 -4.29 2.38 20.39
CA THR A 59 -3.29 2.15 21.45
C THR A 59 -2.61 0.78 21.35
N GLN A 60 -3.23 -0.19 20.64
CA GLN A 60 -2.75 -1.57 20.52
C GLN A 60 -1.86 -1.78 19.29
N ARG A 61 -1.44 -0.70 18.62
CA ARG A 61 -0.58 -0.76 17.43
C ARG A 61 0.82 -1.33 17.69
N VAL A 62 1.37 -1.12 18.89
CA VAL A 62 2.74 -1.52 19.25
C VAL A 62 2.69 -2.75 20.15
N GLY A 63 3.38 -3.81 19.76
CA GLY A 63 3.49 -5.04 20.54
C GLY A 63 4.24 -4.83 21.87
N SER A 64 3.99 -5.71 22.85
CA SER A 64 4.57 -5.60 24.19
C SER A 64 5.97 -6.22 24.28
N ALA A 65 6.13 -7.46 23.82
CA ALA A 65 7.39 -8.23 23.83
C ALA A 65 7.97 -8.37 22.41
N ALA A 66 9.30 -8.42 22.33
CA ALA A 66 9.99 -8.71 21.09
C ALA A 66 9.76 -10.17 20.69
N LEU A 67 9.63 -10.42 19.38
CA LEU A 67 9.56 -11.77 18.83
C LEU A 67 10.92 -12.47 18.98
N SER A 68 10.93 -13.78 19.18
CA SER A 68 12.15 -14.58 19.12
C SER A 68 12.62 -14.80 17.68
N ALA A 69 11.68 -14.96 16.75
CA ALA A 69 11.90 -15.10 15.31
C ALA A 69 10.59 -14.80 14.56
N PHE A 70 10.70 -14.53 13.25
CA PHE A 70 9.55 -14.51 12.36
C PHE A 70 9.13 -15.93 11.99
N THR A 71 7.83 -16.18 11.93
CA THR A 71 7.25 -17.42 11.41
C THR A 71 6.99 -17.28 9.91
N GLN A 72 6.94 -18.41 9.20
CA GLN A 72 6.59 -18.42 7.78
C GLN A 72 5.07 -18.45 7.60
N VAL A 73 4.59 -17.73 6.59
CA VAL A 73 3.19 -17.69 6.17
C VAL A 73 3.12 -18.05 4.70
N ARG A 74 2.31 -19.06 4.37
CA ARG A 74 1.98 -19.36 2.99
C ARG A 74 0.83 -18.47 2.52
N HIS A 75 1.03 -17.79 1.39
CA HIS A 75 -0.02 -16.99 0.77
C HIS A 75 -1.08 -17.91 0.13
N GLU A 76 -2.35 -17.58 0.35
CA GLU A 76 -3.49 -18.32 -0.19
C GLU A 76 -3.58 -18.17 -1.71
N MET A 77 -3.21 -16.99 -2.22
CA MET A 77 -2.91 -16.78 -3.64
C MET A 77 -1.46 -16.32 -3.82
N PRO A 78 -0.71 -16.84 -4.79
CA PRO A 78 0.66 -16.37 -5.03
C PRO A 78 0.75 -14.86 -5.31
N MET A 79 1.81 -14.23 -4.79
CA MET A 79 2.21 -12.86 -5.09
C MET A 79 3.17 -12.86 -6.28
N LEU A 80 2.64 -12.42 -7.42
CA LEU A 80 3.32 -12.49 -8.72
C LEU A 80 4.38 -11.40 -8.87
N SER A 81 5.41 -11.70 -9.64
CA SER A 81 6.34 -10.70 -10.15
C SER A 81 5.78 -10.03 -11.41
N LEU A 82 6.23 -8.82 -11.66
CA LEU A 82 5.88 -8.06 -12.87
C LEU A 82 6.87 -8.37 -13.99
N GLY A 83 6.39 -8.41 -15.24
CA GLY A 83 7.26 -8.43 -16.42
C GLY A 83 7.99 -7.09 -16.56
N ASN A 84 9.20 -7.07 -17.11
CA ASN A 84 9.97 -5.83 -17.29
C ASN A 84 9.80 -5.26 -18.70
N ALA A 85 9.73 -3.94 -18.78
CA ALA A 85 9.86 -3.11 -19.97
C ALA A 85 10.94 -2.05 -19.68
N PHE A 86 11.84 -1.82 -20.63
CA PHE A 86 12.97 -0.91 -20.50
C PHE A 86 12.89 0.25 -21.49
N GLU A 87 12.15 0.08 -22.61
CA GLU A 87 12.00 1.10 -23.65
C GLU A 87 10.51 1.35 -23.98
N GLU A 88 10.20 2.51 -24.57
CA GLU A 88 8.82 2.85 -24.99
C GLU A 88 8.25 1.82 -25.98
N SER A 89 9.11 1.22 -26.82
CA SER A 89 8.80 0.14 -27.76
C SER A 89 8.27 -1.11 -27.07
N ASP A 90 8.75 -1.43 -25.87
CA ASP A 90 8.28 -2.58 -25.10
C ASP A 90 6.82 -2.38 -24.66
N MET A 91 6.42 -1.15 -24.38
CA MET A 91 5.04 -0.82 -24.03
C MET A 91 4.11 -0.92 -25.24
N LEU A 92 4.57 -0.48 -26.42
CA LEU A 92 3.85 -0.70 -27.69
C LEU A 92 3.67 -2.19 -27.99
N GLU A 93 4.71 -2.99 -27.80
CA GLU A 93 4.63 -4.43 -28.03
C GLU A 93 3.71 -5.12 -27.01
N PHE A 94 3.75 -4.66 -25.76
CA PHE A 94 2.83 -5.13 -24.73
C PHE A 94 1.37 -4.82 -25.08
N ASP A 95 1.05 -3.59 -25.47
CA ASP A 95 -0.30 -3.19 -25.87
C ASP A 95 -0.81 -4.00 -27.07
N ARG A 96 0.06 -4.24 -28.06
CA ARG A 96 -0.24 -5.14 -29.18
C ARG A 96 -0.59 -6.54 -28.71
N ARG A 97 0.22 -7.15 -27.82
CA ARG A 97 -0.03 -8.49 -27.28
C ARG A 97 -1.32 -8.56 -26.45
N VAL A 98 -1.67 -7.49 -25.75
CA VAL A 98 -2.94 -7.40 -25.00
C VAL A 98 -4.12 -7.34 -25.95
N THR A 99 -4.05 -6.48 -26.96
CA THR A 99 -5.11 -6.32 -27.97
C THR A 99 -5.34 -7.61 -28.75
N GLU A 100 -4.26 -8.27 -29.18
CA GLU A 100 -4.30 -9.59 -29.82
C GLU A 100 -4.84 -10.67 -28.88
N GLY A 101 -4.41 -10.67 -27.62
CA GLY A 101 -4.86 -11.66 -26.63
C GLY A 101 -6.32 -11.51 -26.20
N LEU A 102 -6.97 -10.39 -26.51
CA LEU A 102 -8.38 -10.11 -26.24
C LEU A 102 -9.23 -10.09 -27.53
N ASP A 103 -8.66 -10.49 -28.67
CA ASP A 103 -9.32 -10.46 -29.99
C ASP A 103 -9.99 -9.11 -30.32
N LEU A 104 -9.38 -8.01 -29.88
CA LEU A 104 -9.91 -6.67 -30.08
C LEU A 104 -9.65 -6.16 -31.51
N PRO A 105 -10.59 -5.42 -32.14
CA PRO A 105 -10.40 -4.86 -33.46
C PRO A 105 -9.17 -3.95 -33.52
N ALA A 106 -8.19 -4.33 -34.35
CA ALA A 106 -7.10 -3.45 -34.70
C ALA A 106 -7.63 -2.26 -35.53
N GLY A 107 -7.08 -1.07 -35.30
CA GLY A 107 -7.41 0.09 -36.12
C GLY A 107 -6.99 -0.15 -37.56
N ASP A 108 -7.81 0.29 -38.51
CA ASP A 108 -7.52 0.24 -39.94
C ASP A 108 -7.48 1.65 -40.53
N LEU A 109 -7.38 1.74 -41.86
CA LEU A 109 -7.34 3.02 -42.57
C LEU A 109 -8.62 3.88 -42.38
N PHE A 110 -9.70 3.32 -41.85
CA PHE A 110 -11.03 3.93 -41.78
C PHE A 110 -11.59 4.06 -40.36
N GLY A 111 -10.95 3.48 -39.34
CA GLY A 111 -11.40 3.58 -37.95
C GLY A 111 -10.29 3.41 -36.92
N ALA A 112 -10.40 4.14 -35.81
CA ALA A 112 -9.58 3.88 -34.63
C ALA A 112 -9.95 2.51 -34.06
N GLY A 113 -8.96 1.65 -33.84
CA GLY A 113 -9.15 0.35 -33.20
C GLY A 113 -9.67 0.46 -31.78
N SER A 114 -10.05 -0.68 -31.20
CA SER A 114 -10.46 -0.70 -29.78
C SER A 114 -9.27 -0.36 -28.90
N LYS A 115 -9.43 0.66 -28.04
CA LYS A 115 -8.40 1.06 -27.09
C LYS A 115 -8.54 0.29 -25.79
N VAL A 116 -7.44 -0.28 -25.31
CA VAL A 116 -7.37 -0.88 -23.99
C VAL A 116 -7.14 0.21 -22.95
N GLN A 117 -7.87 0.14 -21.84
CA GLN A 117 -7.63 1.01 -20.70
C GLN A 117 -6.59 0.42 -19.76
N TYR A 118 -5.70 1.26 -19.25
CA TYR A 118 -4.65 0.88 -18.31
C TYR A 118 -4.73 1.70 -17.01
N SER A 119 -4.54 1.01 -15.89
CA SER A 119 -4.18 1.66 -14.62
C SER A 119 -2.68 1.88 -14.58
N CYS A 120 -2.29 3.14 -14.40
CA CYS A 120 -0.90 3.58 -14.35
C CYS A 120 -0.57 4.02 -12.92
N GLU A 121 0.47 3.43 -12.34
CA GLU A 121 0.89 3.66 -10.96
C GLU A 121 2.42 3.83 -10.87
N PRO A 122 2.94 4.69 -9.97
CA PRO A 122 4.37 4.72 -9.69
C PRO A 122 4.80 3.40 -9.06
N LYS A 123 5.94 2.89 -9.50
CA LYS A 123 6.57 1.71 -8.92
C LYS A 123 7.39 2.12 -7.69
N LEU A 124 6.76 2.10 -6.53
CA LEU A 124 7.39 2.40 -5.26
C LEU A 124 8.62 1.52 -5.01
N ASP A 125 9.68 2.12 -4.47
CA ASP A 125 10.89 1.41 -4.08
C ASP A 125 10.85 1.03 -2.59
N GLY A 126 10.19 -0.09 -2.30
CA GLY A 126 9.99 -0.56 -0.93
C GLY A 126 10.03 -2.08 -0.79
N LEU A 127 9.23 -2.57 0.15
CA LEU A 127 9.01 -3.98 0.40
C LEU A 127 7.52 -4.33 0.20
N ALA A 128 7.26 -5.24 -0.74
CA ALA A 128 5.92 -5.78 -0.96
C ALA A 128 5.40 -6.54 0.27
N VAL A 129 4.18 -6.21 0.68
CA VAL A 129 3.46 -6.84 1.79
C VAL A 129 2.04 -7.21 1.40
N SER A 130 1.50 -8.19 2.12
CA SER A 130 0.11 -8.65 2.06
C SER A 130 -0.55 -8.43 3.43
N LEU A 131 -1.73 -7.81 3.44
CA LEU A 131 -2.51 -7.50 4.64
C LEU A 131 -3.86 -8.21 4.56
N LEU A 132 -4.08 -9.20 5.41
CA LEU A 132 -5.34 -9.93 5.49
C LEU A 132 -6.27 -9.28 6.50
N TYR A 133 -7.45 -8.90 6.05
CA TYR A 133 -8.56 -8.43 6.86
C TYR A 133 -9.64 -9.52 6.92
N ARG A 134 -10.21 -9.71 8.11
CA ARG A 134 -11.41 -10.52 8.32
C ARG A 134 -12.48 -9.66 8.98
N ASP A 135 -13.67 -9.65 8.39
CA ASP A 135 -14.80 -8.80 8.84
C ASP A 135 -14.40 -7.32 9.02
N GLY A 136 -13.44 -6.86 8.20
CA GLY A 136 -12.88 -5.52 8.23
C GLY A 136 -11.78 -5.27 9.26
N ALA A 137 -11.40 -6.24 10.10
CA ALA A 137 -10.29 -6.11 11.04
C ALA A 137 -8.99 -6.73 10.51
N LEU A 138 -7.86 -6.03 10.65
CA LEU A 138 -6.54 -6.54 10.27
C LEU A 138 -6.19 -7.73 11.16
N VAL A 139 -6.04 -8.92 10.56
CA VAL A 139 -5.71 -10.15 11.28
C VAL A 139 -4.29 -10.64 11.01
N ARG A 140 -3.73 -10.37 9.82
CA ARG A 140 -2.38 -10.84 9.46
C ARG A 140 -1.69 -9.88 8.51
N GLY A 141 -0.40 -9.64 8.73
CA GLY A 141 0.51 -9.02 7.78
C GLY A 141 1.62 -9.99 7.38
N ALA A 142 1.93 -10.10 6.10
CA ALA A 142 2.99 -10.96 5.61
C ALA A 142 3.88 -10.26 4.60
N THR A 143 5.19 -10.55 4.60
CA THR A 143 6.08 -10.14 3.51
C THR A 143 5.77 -10.95 2.25
N ARG A 144 6.17 -10.45 1.08
CA ARG A 144 6.09 -11.24 -0.16
C ARG A 144 6.89 -12.54 -0.11
N GLY A 145 8.11 -12.48 0.44
CA GLY A 145 9.08 -13.58 0.39
C GLY A 145 9.37 -14.04 -1.04
N ASP A 146 9.20 -15.33 -1.33
CA ASP A 146 9.39 -15.91 -2.66
C ASP A 146 8.15 -15.77 -3.58
N GLY A 147 7.07 -15.16 -3.07
CA GLY A 147 5.79 -15.03 -3.74
C GLY A 147 4.78 -16.10 -3.34
N THR A 148 5.21 -17.22 -2.78
CA THR A 148 4.33 -18.28 -2.23
C THR A 148 4.38 -18.30 -0.71
N THR A 149 5.55 -18.08 -0.14
CA THR A 149 5.80 -18.08 1.31
C THR A 149 6.51 -16.79 1.71
N GLY A 150 5.94 -16.11 2.69
CA GLY A 150 6.48 -14.91 3.32
C GLY A 150 6.79 -15.10 4.81
N GLU A 151 7.16 -14.01 5.47
CA GLU A 151 7.33 -13.92 6.92
C GLU A 151 6.11 -13.24 7.55
N ASP A 152 5.62 -13.74 8.68
CA ASP A 152 4.59 -13.07 9.47
C ASP A 152 5.17 -11.81 10.12
N ILE A 153 4.70 -10.65 9.67
CA ILE A 153 5.08 -9.33 10.16
C ILE A 153 3.90 -8.60 10.80
N SER A 154 2.89 -9.35 11.27
CA SER A 154 1.62 -8.79 11.78
C SER A 154 1.81 -7.74 12.87
N VAL A 155 2.75 -7.96 13.80
CA VAL A 155 3.04 -7.00 14.87
C VAL A 155 3.70 -5.72 14.36
N ASN A 156 4.49 -5.81 13.27
CA ASN A 156 5.22 -4.69 12.71
C ASN A 156 4.36 -3.85 11.76
N VAL A 157 3.50 -4.48 10.95
CA VAL A 157 2.57 -3.72 10.07
C VAL A 157 1.55 -2.92 10.88
N ARG A 158 1.16 -3.39 12.07
CA ARG A 158 0.27 -2.63 12.97
C ARG A 158 0.86 -1.29 13.41
N THR A 159 2.18 -1.17 13.45
CA THR A 159 2.85 0.07 13.84
C THR A 159 2.89 1.11 12.71
N VAL A 160 2.66 0.70 11.46
CA VAL A 160 2.64 1.59 10.29
C VAL A 160 1.35 2.41 10.35
N ARG A 161 1.48 3.73 10.53
CA ARG A 161 0.39 4.62 10.94
C ARG A 161 -0.74 4.70 9.92
N ASN A 162 -0.40 4.67 8.64
CA ASN A 162 -1.37 4.78 7.56
C ASN A 162 -1.99 3.43 7.15
N ILE A 163 -1.64 2.33 7.82
CA ILE A 163 -2.36 1.06 7.71
C ILE A 163 -3.54 1.10 8.70
N PRO A 164 -4.80 1.01 8.24
CA PRO A 164 -5.94 0.93 9.12
C PRO A 164 -5.95 -0.41 9.87
N LEU A 165 -6.13 -0.40 11.19
CA LEU A 165 -6.36 -1.66 11.93
C LEU A 165 -7.76 -2.21 11.65
N LYS A 166 -8.69 -1.33 11.29
CA LYS A 166 -10.06 -1.63 10.89
C LYS A 166 -10.47 -0.78 9.70
N LEU A 167 -11.10 -1.41 8.71
CA LEU A 167 -11.61 -0.74 7.52
C LEU A 167 -12.74 0.24 7.87
N LYS A 168 -12.78 1.36 7.15
CA LYS A 168 -13.80 2.41 7.31
C LYS A 168 -15.04 2.12 6.48
N GLY A 169 -16.22 2.47 7.02
CA GLY A 169 -17.49 2.47 6.28
C GLY A 169 -18.36 1.24 6.53
N LYS A 170 -18.90 0.62 5.47
CA LYS A 170 -19.47 -0.74 5.42
C LYS A 170 -19.21 -1.36 4.03
N GLY A 171 -19.58 -2.62 3.83
CA GLY A 171 -19.63 -3.25 2.49
C GLY A 171 -18.32 -3.86 1.99
N TRP A 172 -17.32 -4.01 2.87
CA TRP A 172 -16.17 -4.85 2.59
C TRP A 172 -16.54 -6.34 2.66
N PRO A 173 -15.81 -7.21 1.95
CA PRO A 173 -15.96 -8.65 2.05
C PRO A 173 -15.53 -9.19 3.43
N ASP A 174 -16.07 -10.35 3.81
CA ASP A 174 -15.68 -11.08 5.04
C ASP A 174 -14.19 -11.43 5.06
N VAL A 175 -13.58 -11.67 3.89
CA VAL A 175 -12.15 -11.92 3.72
C VAL A 175 -11.62 -10.99 2.65
N LEU A 176 -10.65 -10.15 2.99
CA LEU A 176 -10.02 -9.21 2.06
C LEU A 176 -8.50 -9.17 2.29
N GLU A 177 -7.73 -9.61 1.30
CA GLU A 177 -6.28 -9.47 1.27
C GLU A 177 -5.92 -8.24 0.43
N VAL A 178 -5.36 -7.22 1.07
CA VAL A 178 -4.85 -6.01 0.42
C VAL A 178 -3.34 -6.14 0.21
N ARG A 179 -2.88 -5.92 -1.02
CA ARG A 179 -1.47 -5.95 -1.38
C ARG A 179 -0.95 -4.55 -1.67
N GLY A 180 0.26 -4.29 -1.21
CA GLY A 180 0.87 -2.99 -1.36
C GLY A 180 2.36 -3.02 -1.07
N GLU A 181 2.95 -1.83 -1.09
CA GLU A 181 4.35 -1.63 -0.80
C GLU A 181 4.48 -0.85 0.52
N VAL A 182 5.30 -1.34 1.43
CA VAL A 182 5.79 -0.55 2.57
C VAL A 182 7.07 0.15 2.12
N PHE A 183 7.11 1.46 2.25
CA PHE A 183 8.22 2.32 1.85
C PHE A 183 8.51 3.37 2.92
N MET A 184 9.53 4.18 2.67
CA MET A 184 9.90 5.31 3.51
C MET A 184 10.01 6.54 2.62
N SER A 185 9.31 7.62 2.98
CA SER A 185 9.45 8.90 2.29
C SER A 185 10.88 9.44 2.42
N LYS A 186 11.31 10.28 1.47
CA LYS A 186 12.65 10.91 1.46
C LYS A 186 12.90 11.67 2.76
N ALA A 187 11.92 12.48 3.18
CA ALA A 187 11.97 13.20 4.45
C ALA A 187 12.01 12.27 5.67
N GLY A 188 11.27 11.14 5.66
CA GLY A 188 11.33 10.14 6.71
C GLY A 188 12.71 9.48 6.81
N PHE A 189 13.31 9.15 5.67
CA PHE A 189 14.63 8.56 5.57
C PHE A 189 15.74 9.50 6.09
N GLU A 190 15.68 10.77 5.70
CA GLU A 190 16.62 11.79 6.19
C GLU A 190 16.54 11.94 7.71
N ARG A 191 15.33 12.07 8.28
CA ARG A 191 15.13 12.12 9.74
C ARG A 191 15.67 10.87 10.44
N LEU A 192 15.43 9.69 9.85
CA LEU A 192 15.93 8.45 10.41
C LEU A 192 17.46 8.46 10.45
N ASN A 193 18.13 8.77 9.34
CA ASN A 193 19.59 8.80 9.29
C ASN A 193 20.20 9.87 10.21
N ALA A 194 19.58 11.05 10.30
CA ALA A 194 20.00 12.09 11.25
C ALA A 194 19.94 11.57 12.70
N SER A 195 18.82 10.96 13.10
CA SER A 195 18.68 10.39 14.45
C SER A 195 19.69 9.26 14.73
N GLN A 196 20.05 8.45 13.71
CA GLN A 196 21.05 7.39 13.86
C GLN A 196 22.45 7.98 14.05
N LEU A 197 22.80 9.04 13.31
CA LEU A 197 24.09 9.71 13.45
C LEU A 197 24.25 10.34 14.84
N GLU A 198 23.20 10.97 15.37
CA GLU A 198 23.22 11.58 16.71
C GLU A 198 23.52 10.58 17.83
N ILE A 199 23.04 9.35 17.70
CA ILE A 199 23.28 8.28 18.69
C ILE A 199 24.50 7.40 18.35
N GLY A 200 25.30 7.77 17.35
CA GLY A 200 26.46 6.98 16.88
C GLY A 200 26.09 5.63 16.24
N GLY A 201 24.83 5.49 15.79
CA GLY A 201 24.29 4.31 15.13
C GLY A 201 24.66 4.22 13.65
N LYS A 202 24.26 3.11 13.02
CA LYS A 202 24.51 2.85 11.60
C LYS A 202 23.42 3.49 10.73
N THR A 203 23.83 4.25 9.72
CA THR A 203 22.93 4.81 8.71
C THR A 203 22.56 3.78 7.65
N PHE A 204 21.47 4.05 6.95
CA PHE A 204 21.01 3.28 5.81
C PHE A 204 21.47 3.94 4.50
N ALA A 205 21.80 3.12 3.50
CA ALA A 205 22.27 3.58 2.20
C ALA A 205 21.16 4.16 1.32
N ASN A 206 19.94 3.60 1.40
CA ASN A 206 18.79 4.05 0.62
C ASN A 206 17.46 3.78 1.36
N PRO A 207 16.35 4.45 0.98
CA PRO A 207 15.05 4.28 1.61
C PRO A 207 14.51 2.85 1.56
N ARG A 208 14.73 2.10 0.46
CA ARG A 208 14.32 0.69 0.33
C ARG A 208 14.90 -0.19 1.43
N ASN A 209 16.21 -0.11 1.65
CA ASN A 209 16.92 -0.88 2.67
C ASN A 209 16.49 -0.44 4.08
N ALA A 210 16.26 0.86 4.27
CA ALA A 210 15.71 1.39 5.51
C ALA A 210 14.32 0.82 5.81
N ALA A 211 13.41 0.80 4.81
CA ALA A 211 12.06 0.27 4.94
C ALA A 211 12.08 -1.23 5.24
N ALA A 212 12.81 -2.02 4.43
CA ALA A 212 12.90 -3.48 4.60
C ALA A 212 13.52 -3.86 5.95
N GLY A 213 14.62 -3.21 6.35
CA GLY A 213 15.26 -3.46 7.64
C GLY A 213 14.39 -3.04 8.83
N SER A 214 13.65 -1.94 8.69
CA SER A 214 12.73 -1.42 9.71
C SER A 214 11.52 -2.33 9.93
N LEU A 215 10.97 -2.90 8.85
CA LEU A 215 9.79 -3.77 8.94
C LEU A 215 10.13 -5.18 9.43
N ARG A 216 11.41 -5.58 9.37
CA ARG A 216 11.91 -6.89 9.83
C ARG A 216 12.64 -6.80 11.17
N GLN A 217 12.27 -5.86 12.03
CA GLN A 217 12.75 -5.82 13.41
C GLN A 217 11.96 -6.79 14.28
N LEU A 218 12.64 -7.56 15.13
CA LEU A 218 11.97 -8.48 16.06
C LEU A 218 11.20 -7.73 17.16
N ASP A 219 11.69 -6.56 17.56
CA ASP A 219 10.97 -5.67 18.48
C ASP A 219 10.17 -4.61 17.70
N SER A 220 8.85 -4.75 17.70
CA SER A 220 7.93 -3.81 17.06
C SER A 220 8.03 -2.38 17.62
N LYS A 221 8.55 -2.17 18.83
CA LYS A 221 8.83 -0.82 19.36
C LYS A 221 9.89 -0.10 18.53
N ILE A 222 10.85 -0.84 17.98
CA ILE A 222 11.83 -0.28 17.06
C ILE A 222 11.13 0.13 15.78
N THR A 223 10.29 -0.73 15.19
CA THR A 223 9.53 -0.44 13.96
C THR A 223 8.57 0.73 14.14
N ALA A 224 7.92 0.86 15.30
CA ALA A 224 7.00 1.96 15.61
C ALA A 224 7.65 3.34 15.59
N ASN A 225 8.97 3.41 15.80
CA ASN A 225 9.75 4.65 15.72
C ASN A 225 10.32 4.89 14.31
N ARG A 226 10.04 4.01 13.33
CA ARG A 226 10.48 4.17 11.95
C ARG A 226 9.36 4.85 11.15
N PRO A 227 9.68 5.87 10.33
CA PRO A 227 8.69 6.58 9.53
C PRO A 227 8.31 5.75 8.28
N LEU A 228 7.68 4.60 8.52
CA LEU A 228 7.18 3.72 7.47
C LEU A 228 5.80 4.18 7.00
N GLU A 229 5.58 4.04 5.71
CA GLU A 229 4.32 4.32 5.05
C GLU A 229 3.96 3.12 4.16
N PHE A 230 2.66 2.87 4.00
CA PHE A 230 2.11 1.86 3.12
C PHE A 230 1.36 2.51 1.95
N CYS A 231 1.37 1.87 0.78
CA CYS A 231 0.53 2.24 -0.35
C CYS A 231 0.02 0.97 -1.03
N CYS A 232 -1.29 0.83 -1.16
CA CYS A 232 -1.91 -0.33 -1.79
C CYS A 232 -1.84 -0.21 -3.32
N TYR A 233 -1.55 -1.34 -3.97
CA TYR A 233 -1.50 -1.45 -5.43
C TYR A 233 -2.42 -2.54 -5.98
N GLY A 234 -3.11 -3.31 -5.13
CA GLY A 234 -4.00 -4.36 -5.59
C GLY A 234 -4.50 -5.29 -4.49
N LEU A 235 -5.07 -6.41 -4.92
CA LEU A 235 -5.70 -7.41 -4.06
C LEU A 235 -5.02 -8.77 -4.18
N GLY A 236 -5.15 -9.56 -3.12
CA GLY A 236 -5.03 -11.00 -3.16
C GLY A 236 -6.41 -11.63 -2.94
N GLN A 237 -6.53 -12.55 -1.98
CA GLN A 237 -7.77 -13.27 -1.74
C GLN A 237 -8.90 -12.32 -1.35
N THR A 238 -10.06 -12.48 -1.97
CA THR A 238 -11.29 -11.78 -1.60
C THR A 238 -12.46 -12.77 -1.58
N SER A 239 -13.38 -12.64 -0.62
CA SER A 239 -14.61 -13.46 -0.57
C SER A 239 -15.73 -12.94 -1.48
N ALA A 240 -15.60 -11.71 -2.00
CA ALA A 240 -16.54 -11.11 -2.94
C ALA A 240 -15.82 -10.22 -3.97
N GLU A 241 -16.39 -10.06 -5.16
CA GLU A 241 -15.91 -9.06 -6.11
C GLU A 241 -16.27 -7.65 -5.62
N ILE A 242 -15.33 -6.72 -5.68
CA ILE A 242 -15.52 -5.36 -5.15
C ILE A 242 -15.66 -4.29 -6.25
N ALA A 243 -15.20 -4.58 -7.47
CA ALA A 243 -15.34 -3.74 -8.67
C ALA A 243 -14.96 -4.54 -9.92
N ASP A 244 -15.35 -4.06 -11.10
CA ASP A 244 -15.01 -4.67 -12.41
C ASP A 244 -13.66 -4.20 -12.97
N THR A 245 -13.11 -3.12 -12.41
CA THR A 245 -11.86 -2.50 -12.86
C THR A 245 -10.85 -2.36 -11.74
N HIS A 246 -9.56 -2.39 -12.08
CA HIS A 246 -8.45 -2.22 -11.15
C HIS A 246 -8.47 -0.84 -10.47
N ILE A 247 -8.74 0.23 -11.23
CA ILE A 247 -8.93 1.56 -10.61
C ILE A 247 -10.16 1.56 -9.70
N GLY A 248 -11.26 0.90 -10.09
CA GLY A 248 -12.43 0.76 -9.23
C GLY A 248 -12.12 0.05 -7.92
N VAL A 249 -11.25 -0.97 -7.95
CA VAL A 249 -10.71 -1.64 -6.77
C VAL A 249 -9.95 -0.65 -5.88
N LEU A 250 -8.98 0.09 -6.43
CA LEU A 250 -8.17 1.04 -5.66
C LEU A 250 -9.01 2.18 -5.06
N GLU A 251 -9.94 2.75 -5.82
CA GLU A 251 -10.86 3.77 -5.32
C GLU A 251 -11.80 3.25 -4.22
N THR A 252 -12.20 1.97 -4.30
CA THR A 252 -12.99 1.34 -3.24
C THR A 252 -12.15 1.11 -1.98
N LEU A 253 -10.91 0.64 -2.12
CA LEU A 253 -9.97 0.52 -1.01
C LEU A 253 -9.71 1.88 -0.35
N LYS A 254 -9.58 2.96 -1.13
CA LYS A 254 -9.42 4.33 -0.63
C LYS A 254 -10.61 4.77 0.23
N LYS A 255 -11.84 4.46 -0.19
CA LYS A 255 -13.06 4.71 0.61
C LYS A 255 -13.08 3.93 1.92
N TRP A 256 -12.47 2.74 1.95
CA TRP A 256 -12.31 1.93 3.16
C TRP A 256 -11.12 2.32 4.03
N GLY A 257 -10.42 3.41 3.71
CA GLY A 257 -9.33 3.93 4.54
C GLY A 257 -7.94 3.54 4.09
N MET A 258 -7.79 2.83 2.96
CA MET A 258 -6.46 2.43 2.48
C MET A 258 -5.75 3.57 1.76
N PRO A 259 -4.42 3.72 1.97
CA PRO A 259 -3.62 4.66 1.20
C PRO A 259 -3.39 4.14 -0.22
N VAL A 260 -3.81 4.91 -1.22
CA VAL A 260 -3.49 4.70 -2.65
C VAL A 260 -2.54 5.78 -3.14
N SER A 261 -1.80 5.52 -4.22
CA SER A 261 -0.94 6.53 -4.84
C SER A 261 -1.77 7.73 -5.32
N ARG A 262 -1.26 8.95 -5.12
CA ARG A 262 -1.88 10.20 -5.59
C ARG A 262 -1.69 10.39 -7.11
N GLU A 263 -0.75 9.64 -7.66
CA GLU A 263 -0.27 9.62 -9.02
C GLU A 263 -0.91 8.46 -9.80
N LEU A 264 -1.93 7.80 -9.23
CA LEU A 264 -2.77 6.85 -9.94
C LEU A 264 -3.48 7.55 -11.11
N LYS A 265 -3.33 7.01 -12.33
CA LYS A 265 -3.98 7.56 -13.52
C LYS A 265 -4.60 6.46 -14.36
N LEU A 266 -5.79 6.73 -14.91
CA LEU A 266 -6.38 5.95 -15.99
C LEU A 266 -5.83 6.44 -17.32
N ALA A 267 -5.26 5.55 -18.11
CA ALA A 267 -4.82 5.82 -19.47
C ALA A 267 -5.70 5.06 -20.49
N ASN A 268 -6.10 5.73 -21.57
CA ASN A 268 -6.88 5.17 -22.66
C ASN A 268 -5.99 4.90 -23.88
N GLY A 269 -5.43 3.69 -23.93
CA GLY A 269 -4.48 3.27 -24.95
C GLY A 269 -3.02 3.54 -24.57
N VAL A 270 -2.13 3.06 -25.42
CA VAL A 270 -0.68 3.10 -25.19
C VAL A 270 -0.10 4.51 -25.19
N GLU A 271 -0.65 5.43 -25.99
CA GLU A 271 -0.13 6.79 -26.06
C GLU A 271 -0.25 7.52 -24.72
N GLU A 272 -1.41 7.41 -24.07
CA GLU A 272 -1.62 7.99 -22.73
C GLU A 272 -0.76 7.31 -21.64
N CYS A 273 -0.37 6.04 -21.85
CA CYS A 273 0.59 5.35 -20.97
C CYS A 273 2.01 5.93 -21.12
N LEU A 274 2.43 6.21 -22.35
CA LEU A 274 3.72 6.83 -22.63
C LEU A 274 3.77 8.27 -22.10
N ASP A 275 2.69 9.02 -22.23
CA ASP A 275 2.59 10.36 -21.65
C ASP A 275 2.69 10.32 -20.11
N TYR A 276 2.05 9.35 -19.47
CA TYR A 276 2.20 9.12 -18.04
C TYR A 276 3.65 8.76 -17.64
N TYR A 277 4.31 7.90 -18.41
CA TYR A 277 5.70 7.52 -18.18
C TYR A 277 6.62 8.75 -18.22
N ARG A 278 6.48 9.59 -19.24
CA ARG A 278 7.28 10.81 -19.40
C ARG A 278 7.03 11.82 -18.28
N ASP A 279 5.76 12.08 -17.96
CA ASP A 279 5.39 12.95 -16.84
C ASP A 279 6.04 12.47 -15.53
N ILE A 280 5.82 11.21 -15.12
CA ILE A 280 6.43 10.69 -13.89
C ILE A 280 7.96 10.72 -13.95
N GLY A 281 8.57 10.50 -15.10
CA GLY A 281 10.02 10.64 -15.31
C GLY A 281 10.53 12.04 -15.01
N GLU A 282 9.88 13.08 -15.53
CA GLU A 282 10.26 14.49 -15.33
C GLU A 282 10.17 14.91 -13.85
N ARG A 283 9.10 14.50 -13.16
CA ARG A 283 8.85 14.87 -11.75
C ARG A 283 9.40 13.86 -10.74
N ARG A 284 10.08 12.79 -11.17
CA ARG A 284 10.62 11.72 -10.30
C ARG A 284 11.37 12.27 -9.07
N LEU A 285 12.27 13.22 -9.29
CA LEU A 285 13.10 13.79 -8.21
C LEU A 285 12.28 14.65 -7.23
N THR A 286 11.15 15.20 -7.68
CA THR A 286 10.25 16.05 -6.89
C THR A 286 9.27 15.26 -6.02
N LEU A 287 9.06 13.97 -6.31
CA LEU A 287 8.20 13.10 -5.51
C LEU A 287 8.75 12.99 -4.08
N SER A 288 7.84 12.87 -3.10
CA SER A 288 8.20 12.75 -1.68
C SER A 288 8.79 11.39 -1.30
N TYR A 289 8.85 10.45 -2.25
CA TYR A 289 9.32 9.08 -2.10
C TYR A 289 10.13 8.64 -3.32
N GLU A 290 10.89 7.55 -3.17
CA GLU A 290 11.66 6.95 -4.26
C GLU A 290 10.81 6.02 -5.10
N ILE A 291 11.03 6.08 -6.41
CA ILE A 291 10.42 5.19 -7.40
C ILE A 291 11.50 4.64 -8.35
N ASP A 292 11.27 3.40 -8.77
CA ASP A 292 12.12 2.67 -9.71
C ASP A 292 11.54 2.67 -11.15
N GLY A 293 10.32 3.15 -11.32
CA GLY A 293 9.57 2.93 -12.54
C GLY A 293 8.10 3.32 -12.43
N VAL A 294 7.33 2.83 -13.40
CA VAL A 294 5.87 2.81 -13.40
C VAL A 294 5.38 1.39 -13.65
N VAL A 295 4.17 1.11 -13.19
CA VAL A 295 3.48 -0.16 -13.43
C VAL A 295 2.24 0.13 -14.25
N PHE A 296 2.07 -0.63 -15.33
CA PHE A 296 0.86 -0.59 -16.15
C PHE A 296 0.07 -1.86 -15.92
N LYS A 297 -1.23 -1.75 -15.71
CA LYS A 297 -2.14 -2.90 -15.54
C LYS A 297 -3.32 -2.71 -16.46
N VAL A 298 -3.70 -3.74 -17.22
CA VAL A 298 -4.98 -3.72 -17.94
C VAL A 298 -6.09 -3.40 -16.93
N ASN A 299 -6.85 -2.34 -17.15
CA ASN A 299 -7.77 -1.83 -16.13
C ASN A 299 -8.97 -2.78 -15.93
N ASN A 300 -9.44 -3.45 -16.97
CA ASN A 300 -10.56 -4.39 -16.87
C ASN A 300 -10.12 -5.73 -16.23
N LEU A 301 -10.76 -6.13 -15.12
CA LEU A 301 -10.36 -7.34 -14.38
C LEU A 301 -10.77 -8.64 -15.09
N ALA A 302 -11.86 -8.65 -15.87
CA ALA A 302 -12.20 -9.80 -16.69
C ALA A 302 -11.13 -10.05 -17.76
N ALA A 303 -10.66 -8.97 -18.41
CA ALA A 303 -9.55 -9.04 -19.36
C ALA A 303 -8.25 -9.51 -18.69
N GLN A 304 -7.95 -9.07 -17.45
CA GLN A 304 -6.80 -9.61 -16.71
C GLN A 304 -6.90 -11.13 -16.48
N ARG A 305 -8.09 -11.64 -16.16
CA ARG A 305 -8.32 -13.09 -15.96
C ARG A 305 -8.13 -13.87 -17.26
N GLU A 306 -8.57 -13.32 -18.38
CA GLU A 306 -8.42 -13.91 -19.72
C GLU A 306 -6.95 -13.95 -20.18
N LEU A 307 -6.24 -12.82 -20.03
CA LEU A 307 -4.82 -12.70 -20.39
C LEU A 307 -3.89 -13.45 -19.42
N GLY A 308 -4.35 -13.67 -18.18
CA GLY A 308 -3.59 -14.26 -17.08
C GLY A 308 -2.36 -13.42 -16.72
N PHE A 309 -1.22 -14.09 -16.51
CA PHE A 309 0.05 -13.45 -16.13
C PHE A 309 0.58 -12.41 -17.13
N ARG A 310 0.04 -12.38 -18.35
CA ARG A 310 0.43 -11.44 -19.40
C ARG A 310 -0.24 -10.07 -19.29
N ALA A 311 -1.05 -9.81 -18.28
CA ALA A 311 -1.84 -8.57 -18.17
C ALA A 311 -1.12 -7.37 -17.51
N CYS A 312 0.13 -7.53 -17.04
CA CYS A 312 0.82 -6.50 -16.25
C CYS A 312 2.33 -6.42 -16.48
N PRO A 313 2.82 -5.37 -17.15
CA PRO A 313 4.23 -5.04 -17.25
C PRO A 313 4.61 -3.92 -16.29
N ARG A 314 5.92 -3.79 -16.11
CA ARG A 314 6.58 -2.76 -15.30
C ARG A 314 7.63 -2.09 -16.15
N ALA A 315 7.45 -0.80 -16.39
CA ALA A 315 8.45 0.01 -17.09
C ALA A 315 9.42 0.63 -16.08
N THR A 316 10.72 0.49 -16.29
CA THR A 316 11.74 1.11 -15.44
C THR A 316 11.99 2.56 -15.83
N LEU A 317 12.17 3.43 -14.84
CA LEU A 317 12.52 4.84 -15.04
C LEU A 317 14.03 4.99 -14.79
N GLY A 318 14.84 4.92 -15.85
CA GLY A 318 16.28 5.13 -15.76
C GLY A 318 17.02 4.80 -17.06
N ASP A 319 18.07 5.57 -17.35
CA ASP A 319 19.03 5.25 -18.41
C ASP A 319 19.60 3.85 -18.18
N ARG A 320 19.84 3.13 -19.27
CA ARG A 320 20.54 1.83 -19.25
C ARG A 320 21.79 1.92 -18.36
N PRO A 321 22.17 0.82 -17.68
CA PRO A 321 23.36 0.79 -16.83
C PRO A 321 24.63 1.28 -17.53
#